data_AF-A0A5Q4EZB8-F1
#
_entry.id   AF-A0A5Q4EZB8-F1
#
_cell.length_a   1.000
_cell.length_b   1.000
_cell.length_c   1.000
_cell.angle_alpha   90.00
_cell.angle_beta   90.00
_cell.angle_gamma   90.00
#
_symmetry.space_group_name_H-M   'P 1'
#
loop_
_entity.id
_entity.type
_entity.pdbx_description
1 polymer ?
#
loop_
_entity_poly.entity_id
_entity_poly.type
_entity_poly.pdbx_seq_one_letter_code
_entity_poly.pdbx_strand_id
1 'polypeptide(L)'
;MSDDDITLPRRTRGRRPQFFETPETDVLMSVVLAMAGELSVLYDRVDAMQRLLDRQGVLDAEALENFTPSPEDEAARAARRQEYMQRLFRVVRAEAAVFSSKDAEEVLESVERELSE
;
A
#
# COMPACT_ATOMS: atom_id res chain seq x y z
N MET A 1 -11.64 -39.24 32.25
CA MET A 1 -11.45 -38.94 30.81
C MET A 1 -10.96 -37.51 30.78
N SER A 2 -9.65 -37.33 30.61
CA SER A 2 -9.01 -36.01 30.67
C SER A 2 -9.19 -35.32 29.33
N ASP A 3 -9.71 -34.09 29.36
CA ASP A 3 -9.71 -33.17 28.22
C ASP A 3 -8.25 -32.79 27.93
N ASP A 4 -7.67 -33.41 26.91
CA ASP A 4 -6.42 -32.96 26.32
C ASP A 4 -6.72 -31.68 25.52
N ASP A 5 -6.16 -30.56 25.98
CA ASP A 5 -6.29 -29.25 25.34
C ASP A 5 -5.57 -29.27 23.99
N ILE A 6 -6.32 -29.50 22.89
CA ILE A 6 -5.78 -29.57 21.54
C ILE A 6 -5.33 -28.17 21.11
N THR A 7 -4.07 -27.83 21.36
CA THR A 7 -3.47 -26.59 20.88
C THR A 7 -3.03 -26.75 19.42
N LEU A 8 -3.82 -26.20 18.49
CA LEU A 8 -3.47 -26.21 17.08
C LEU A 8 -2.26 -25.29 16.81
N PRO A 9 -1.22 -25.77 16.12
CA PRO A 9 -0.08 -24.93 15.77
C PRO A 9 -0.50 -23.80 14.81
N ARG A 10 -0.25 -22.54 15.20
CA ARG A 10 -0.57 -21.32 14.41
C ARG A 10 0.36 -21.11 13.22
N ARG A 11 0.78 -22.18 12.55
CA ARG A 11 1.63 -22.10 11.36
C ARG A 11 1.13 -23.06 10.30
N THR A 12 0.62 -22.49 9.20
CA THR A 12 0.26 -23.24 7.99
C THR A 12 1.50 -23.96 7.45
N ARG A 13 1.42 -25.28 7.31
CA ARG A 13 2.52 -26.17 6.90
C ARG A 13 2.75 -26.22 5.38
N GLY A 14 2.07 -25.40 4.60
CA GLY A 14 2.19 -25.35 3.14
C GLY A 14 3.30 -24.39 2.70
N ARG A 15 4.21 -24.84 1.82
CA ARG A 15 5.05 -23.94 1.04
C ARG A 15 4.12 -23.01 0.25
N ARG A 16 4.34 -21.69 0.31
CA ARG A 16 3.55 -20.73 -0.48
C ARG A 16 3.63 -21.15 -1.96
N PRO A 17 2.50 -21.24 -2.68
CA PRO A 17 2.52 -21.54 -4.10
C PRO A 17 3.36 -20.48 -4.82
N GLN A 18 4.30 -20.96 -5.62
CA GLN A 18 5.15 -20.12 -6.46
C GLN A 18 4.53 -20.13 -7.86
N PHE A 19 4.14 -18.96 -8.37
CA PHE A 19 3.51 -18.81 -9.68
C PHE A 19 4.50 -18.26 -10.72
N PHE A 20 5.50 -17.48 -10.30
CA PHE A 20 6.53 -16.91 -11.17
C PHE A 20 7.88 -17.60 -11.00
N GLU A 21 8.79 -17.37 -11.96
CA GLU A 21 10.13 -17.96 -11.97
C GLU A 21 10.93 -17.61 -10.71
N THR A 22 10.74 -16.39 -10.20
CA THR A 22 11.40 -15.85 -9.02
C THR A 22 10.38 -15.66 -7.88
N PRO A 23 10.62 -16.24 -6.68
CA PRO A 23 9.73 -16.08 -5.52
C PRO A 23 9.46 -14.62 -5.13
N GLU A 24 10.39 -13.72 -5.43
CA GLU A 24 10.31 -12.28 -5.19
C GLU A 24 9.16 -11.64 -5.99
N THR A 25 8.93 -12.12 -7.22
CA THR A 25 7.84 -11.63 -8.07
C THR A 25 6.47 -12.05 -7.54
N ASP A 26 6.35 -13.24 -6.95
CA ASP A 26 5.11 -13.66 -6.28
C ASP A 26 4.80 -12.82 -5.04
N VAL A 27 5.83 -12.45 -4.28
CA VAL A 27 5.69 -11.56 -3.12
C VAL A 27 5.28 -10.17 -3.58
N LEU A 28 5.94 -9.60 -4.59
CA LEU A 28 5.59 -8.31 -5.16
C LEU A 28 4.15 -8.30 -5.69
N MET A 29 3.75 -9.33 -6.45
CA MET A 29 2.39 -9.48 -6.95
C MET A 29 1.38 -9.53 -5.80
N SER A 30 1.67 -10.26 -4.73
CA SER A 30 0.80 -10.33 -3.54
C SER A 30 0.62 -8.95 -2.89
N VAL A 31 1.70 -8.16 -2.80
CA VAL A 31 1.65 -6.78 -2.28
C VAL A 31 0.81 -5.89 -3.20
N VAL A 32 1.00 -5.97 -4.51
CA VAL A 32 0.22 -5.19 -5.50
C VAL A 32 -1.27 -5.53 -5.41
N LEU A 33 -1.62 -6.81 -5.34
CA LEU A 33 -3.02 -7.24 -5.23
C LEU A 33 -3.66 -6.75 -3.91
N ALA A 34 -2.93 -6.81 -2.80
CA ALA A 34 -3.40 -6.27 -1.53
C ALA A 34 -3.65 -4.75 -1.61
N MET A 35 -2.69 -4.00 -2.17
CA MET A 35 -2.84 -2.56 -2.38
C MET A 35 -4.00 -2.22 -3.32
N ALA A 36 -4.22 -3.01 -4.37
CA ALA A 36 -5.35 -2.82 -5.28
C ALA A 36 -6.70 -2.99 -4.58
N GLY A 37 -6.81 -3.96 -3.66
CA GLY A 37 -7.98 -4.14 -2.82
C GLY A 37 -8.26 -2.93 -1.93
N GLU A 38 -7.23 -2.45 -1.22
CA GLU A 38 -7.34 -1.24 -0.38
C GLU A 38 -7.70 0.00 -1.22
N LEU A 39 -7.12 0.14 -2.41
CA LEU A 39 -7.43 1.25 -3.32
C LEU A 39 -8.88 1.22 -3.81
N SER A 40 -9.43 0.04 -4.09
CA SER A 40 -10.85 -0.13 -4.44
C SER A 40 -11.76 0.37 -3.31
N VAL A 41 -11.46 -0.01 -2.07
CA VAL A 41 -12.23 0.43 -0.89
C VAL A 41 -12.13 1.95 -0.70
N LEU A 42 -10.95 2.54 -0.95
CA LEU A 42 -10.77 3.99 -0.92
C LEU A 42 -11.61 4.70 -1.99
N TYR A 43 -11.68 4.17 -3.22
CA TYR A 43 -12.53 4.73 -4.27
C TYR A 43 -14.00 4.71 -3.87
N ASP A 44 -14.50 3.58 -3.37
CA ASP A 44 -15.88 3.46 -2.90
C ASP A 44 -16.19 4.45 -1.77
N ARG A 45 -15.25 4.62 -0.84
CA ARG A 45 -15.40 5.57 0.27
C ARG A 45 -15.40 7.02 -0.22
N VAL A 46 -14.58 7.37 -1.20
CA VAL A 46 -14.56 8.71 -1.82
C VAL A 46 -15.89 8.99 -2.54
N ASP A 47 -16.39 8.05 -3.35
CA ASP A 47 -17.70 8.17 -4.01
C ASP A 47 -18.83 8.35 -2.97
N ALA A 48 -18.82 7.56 -1.90
CA ALA A 48 -19.81 7.69 -0.83
C ALA A 48 -19.77 9.07 -0.15
N MET A 49 -18.57 9.60 0.13
CA MET A 49 -18.40 10.94 0.71
C MET A 49 -18.91 12.02 -0.25
N GLN A 50 -18.57 11.95 -1.53
CA GLN A 50 -19.03 12.89 -2.56
C GLN A 50 -20.56 12.91 -2.64
N ARG A 51 -21.20 11.73 -2.76
CA ARG A 51 -22.67 11.62 -2.82
C ARG A 51 -23.35 12.09 -1.55
N LEU A 52 -22.76 11.90 -0.38
CA LEU A 52 -23.32 12.38 0.88
C LEU A 52 -23.24 13.91 0.98
N LEU A 53 -22.12 14.51 0.58
CA LEU A 53 -21.93 15.96 0.61
C LEU A 53 -22.82 16.67 -0.43
N ASP A 54 -22.97 16.09 -1.62
CA ASP A 54 -23.89 16.58 -2.66
C ASP A 54 -25.36 16.55 -2.19
N ARG A 55 -25.80 15.41 -1.62
CA ARG A 55 -27.15 15.30 -1.03
C ARG A 55 -27.43 16.29 0.09
N GLN A 56 -26.39 16.71 0.82
CA GLN A 56 -26.48 17.72 1.88
C GLN A 56 -26.37 19.16 1.34
N GLY A 57 -26.11 19.35 0.04
CA GLY A 57 -25.90 20.64 -0.59
C GLY A 57 -24.60 21.34 -0.16
N VAL A 58 -23.64 20.58 0.37
CA VAL A 58 -22.36 21.11 0.88
C VAL A 58 -21.32 21.21 -0.24
N LEU A 59 -21.34 20.26 -1.17
CA LEU A 59 -20.38 20.15 -2.26
C LEU A 59 -21.16 19.99 -3.57
N ASP A 60 -20.93 20.91 -4.50
CA ASP A 60 -21.43 20.78 -5.87
C ASP A 60 -20.49 19.87 -6.68
N ALA A 61 -21.05 18.93 -7.45
CA ALA A 61 -20.30 18.04 -8.31
C ALA A 61 -19.47 18.82 -9.35
N GLU A 62 -20.00 19.92 -9.90
CA GLU A 62 -19.26 20.75 -10.86
C GLU A 62 -18.08 21.47 -10.22
N ALA A 63 -18.23 21.92 -8.97
CA ALA A 63 -17.15 22.55 -8.22
C ALA A 63 -16.00 21.56 -7.92
N LEU A 64 -16.32 20.28 -7.72
CA LEU A 64 -15.32 19.23 -7.49
C LEU A 64 -14.52 18.90 -8.76
N GLU A 65 -15.20 18.75 -9.89
CA GLU A 65 -14.54 18.45 -11.19
C GLU A 65 -13.63 19.60 -11.64
N ASN A 66 -14.00 20.84 -11.31
CA ASN A 66 -13.21 22.03 -11.63
C ASN A 66 -12.21 22.41 -10.52
N PHE A 67 -12.12 21.63 -9.44
CA PHE A 67 -11.25 21.96 -8.32
C PHE A 67 -9.78 21.98 -8.77
N THR A 68 -9.15 23.15 -8.66
CA THR A 68 -7.71 23.32 -8.88
C THR A 68 -7.03 23.53 -7.52
N PRO A 69 -6.09 22.66 -7.11
CA PRO A 69 -5.37 22.83 -5.86
C PRO A 69 -4.61 24.16 -5.84
N SER A 70 -4.60 24.84 -4.69
CA SER A 70 -3.69 25.96 -4.47
C SER A 70 -2.25 25.47 -4.31
N PRO A 71 -1.24 26.35 -4.44
CA PRO A 71 0.15 25.99 -4.13
C PRO A 71 0.34 25.39 -2.72
N GLU A 72 -0.47 25.84 -1.75
CA GLU A 72 -0.48 25.28 -0.39
C GLU A 72 -1.05 23.86 -0.36
N ASP A 73 -2.15 23.61 -1.06
CA ASP A 73 -2.73 22.27 -1.19
C ASP A 73 -1.74 21.29 -1.85
N GLU A 74 -1.03 21.75 -2.87
CA GLU A 74 -0.01 20.95 -3.55
C GLU A 74 1.17 20.62 -2.64
N ALA A 75 1.68 21.61 -1.89
CA ALA A 75 2.75 21.40 -0.92
C ALA A 75 2.32 20.39 0.16
N ALA A 76 1.10 20.53 0.69
CA ALA A 76 0.54 19.59 1.67
C ALA A 76 0.37 18.19 1.07
N ARG A 77 -0.06 18.07 -0.20
CA ARG A 77 -0.15 16.78 -0.91
C ARG A 77 1.24 16.17 -1.13
N ALA A 78 2.24 16.96 -1.50
CA ALA A 78 3.61 16.50 -1.69
C ALA A 78 4.20 15.94 -0.40
N ALA A 79 4.06 16.67 0.71
CA ALA A 79 4.51 16.21 2.03
C ALA A 79 3.84 14.88 2.44
N ARG A 80 2.50 14.76 2.27
CA ARG A 80 1.78 13.51 2.55
C ARG A 80 2.23 12.35 1.65
N ARG A 81 2.47 12.60 0.37
CA ARG A 81 2.99 11.58 -0.57
C ARG A 81 4.37 11.10 -0.14
N GLN A 82 5.27 12.02 0.20
CA GLN A 82 6.61 11.69 0.65
C GLN A 82 6.58 10.82 1.92
N GLU A 83 5.78 11.21 2.91
CA GLU A 83 5.61 10.45 4.16
C GLU A 83 5.00 9.05 3.90
N TYR A 84 4.01 8.97 3.02
CA TYR A 84 3.41 7.69 2.61
C TYR A 84 4.43 6.77 1.93
N MET A 85 5.22 7.31 0.99
CA MET A 85 6.28 6.56 0.32
C MET A 85 7.32 6.06 1.33
N GLN A 86 7.77 6.90 2.26
CA GLN A 86 8.70 6.48 3.32
C GLN A 86 8.14 5.32 4.16
N ARG A 87 6.85 5.35 4.52
CA ARG A 87 6.20 4.25 5.25
C ARG A 87 6.11 2.97 4.42
N LEU A 88 5.74 3.06 3.14
CA LEU A 88 5.69 1.90 2.24
C LEU A 88 7.08 1.28 2.08
N PHE A 89 8.09 2.10 1.77
CA PHE A 89 9.45 1.60 1.56
C PHE A 89 10.12 1.12 2.84
N ARG A 90 9.69 1.57 4.02
CA ARG A 90 10.15 0.98 5.28
C ARG A 90 9.83 -0.52 5.38
N VAL A 91 8.65 -0.94 4.90
CA VAL A 91 8.26 -2.36 4.87
C VAL A 91 9.15 -3.13 3.89
N VAL A 92 9.38 -2.57 2.71
CA VAL A 92 10.30 -3.15 1.72
C VAL A 92 11.72 -3.26 2.27
N ARG A 93 12.25 -2.24 2.96
CA ARG A 93 13.57 -2.26 3.61
C ARG A 93 13.69 -3.34 4.69
N ALA A 94 12.66 -3.48 5.53
CA ALA A 94 12.65 -4.48 6.59
C ALA A 94 12.66 -5.92 6.04
N GLU A 95 11.97 -6.13 4.92
CA GLU A 95 11.91 -7.42 4.23
C GLU A 95 13.11 -7.65 3.29
N ALA A 96 13.72 -6.61 2.72
CA ALA A 96 14.92 -6.76 1.89
C ALA A 96 16.13 -7.30 2.66
N ALA A 97 16.22 -6.99 3.96
CA ALA A 97 17.16 -7.64 4.88
C ALA A 97 16.93 -9.17 4.98
N VAL A 98 15.72 -9.64 4.66
CA VAL A 98 15.34 -11.07 4.61
C VAL A 98 15.63 -11.69 3.24
N PHE A 99 15.66 -10.90 2.16
CA PHE A 99 15.80 -11.37 0.77
C PHE A 99 17.21 -11.33 0.17
N SER A 100 18.22 -10.84 0.93
CA SER A 100 19.68 -10.85 0.64
C SER A 100 20.08 -11.32 -0.77
N SER A 101 20.01 -10.39 -1.72
CA SER A 101 20.79 -10.43 -2.96
C SER A 101 21.40 -9.04 -3.17
N LYS A 102 22.61 -8.99 -3.75
CA LYS A 102 23.28 -7.72 -4.08
C LYS A 102 22.40 -6.82 -4.96
N ASP A 103 21.60 -7.44 -5.82
CA ASP A 103 20.71 -6.75 -6.76
C ASP A 103 19.54 -6.05 -6.02
N ALA A 104 19.05 -6.64 -4.93
CA ALA A 104 17.99 -6.03 -4.11
C ALA A 104 18.50 -4.80 -3.34
N GLU A 105 19.75 -4.83 -2.86
CA GLU A 105 20.40 -3.68 -2.22
C GLU A 105 20.59 -2.52 -3.20
N GLU A 106 21.02 -2.80 -4.44
CA GLU A 106 21.25 -1.78 -5.48
C GLU A 106 19.93 -1.09 -5.91
N VAL A 107 18.85 -1.86 -6.06
CA VAL A 107 17.51 -1.32 -6.38
C VAL A 107 16.95 -0.50 -5.22
N LEU A 108 17.19 -0.92 -3.98
CA LEU A 108 16.82 -0.10 -2.82
C LEU A 108 17.58 1.21 -2.82
N GLU A 109 18.90 1.17 -3.01
CA GLU A 109 19.72 2.38 -3.05
C GLU A 109 19.31 3.36 -4.16
N SER A 110 18.88 2.85 -5.33
CA SER A 110 18.36 3.70 -6.41
C SER A 110 17.03 4.36 -6.04
N VAL A 111 16.11 3.61 -5.45
CA VAL A 111 14.82 4.14 -4.98
C VAL A 111 15.03 5.16 -3.86
N GLU A 112 15.99 4.93 -2.97
CA GLU A 112 16.32 5.87 -1.89
C GLU A 112 16.86 7.19 -2.40
N ARG A 113 17.70 7.15 -3.44
CA ARG A 113 18.22 8.34 -4.11
C ARG A 113 17.11 9.17 -4.73
N GLU A 114 16.21 8.54 -5.49
CA GLU A 114 15.06 9.21 -6.12
C GLU A 114 14.06 9.78 -5.11
N LEU A 115 13.93 9.19 -3.92
CA LEU A 115 13.05 9.70 -2.87
C LEU A 115 13.67 10.83 -2.03
N SER A 116 14.99 11.00 -2.14
CA SER A 116 15.75 12.06 -1.46
C SER A 116 15.99 13.30 -2.32
N GLU A 117 15.71 13.20 -3.62
CA GLU A 117 15.60 14.32 -4.57
C GLU A 117 14.21 14.97 -4.52
#